data_AF-A0AAD9L299-F1
#
_entry.id   AF-A0AAD9L299-F1
#
_cell.length_a   1.000
_cell.length_b   1.000
_cell.length_c   1.000
_cell.angle_alpha   90.00
_cell.angle_beta   90.00
_cell.angle_gamma   90.00
#
_symmetry.space_group_name_H-M   'P 1'
#
loop_
_entity.id
_entity.type
_entity.pdbx_description
1 polymer ?
#
loop_
_entity_poly.entity_id
_entity_poly.type
_entity_poly.pdbx_seq_one_letter_code
_entity_poly.pdbx_strand_id
1 'polypeptide(L)'
;MCPSIEKALQQCIKEDLYLETWTVHKTAGLNLKTPVEGAMSLTPVIDTLRKGRYIHIGKLLVWNFGVDDAATIAMADLLGQGSYIIKRLELIDCLLIQMGYAFTRLIQSFTKCESLTTILLDYNMFGDPGCEELCEAMCENTHILVLSLKYCGITYKSGLCLADVIKRTRLQELYLDGNVLTHSGAMDILSPLVEQINTELYMKEELQRLQQQQEEQQYVIATPTNGAPPPPKKGKKKKKEPPGPPPIGPWLAKLSLKANDIHVISHDTDPSPFECVQMCARLVAGSETLKDLDFRDNHIGEAGAKQFSLALEERIQGRIRAGSI
;
A
#
# COMPACT_ATOMS: atom_id res chain seq x y z
N MET A 1 9.95 -14.00 32.07
CA MET A 1 8.50 -14.27 32.15
C MET A 1 7.90 -13.37 33.21
N CYS A 2 6.78 -12.72 32.95
CA CYS A 2 6.09 -11.88 33.93
C CYS A 2 4.78 -12.58 34.37
N PRO A 3 4.76 -13.29 35.53
CA PRO A 3 3.62 -14.10 35.95
C PRO A 3 2.31 -13.31 36.13
N SER A 4 2.41 -12.01 36.41
CA SER A 4 1.26 -11.11 36.49
C SER A 4 0.59 -10.89 35.13
N ILE A 5 1.37 -10.70 34.06
CA ILE A 5 0.85 -10.55 32.70
C ILE A 5 0.17 -11.84 32.25
N GLU A 6 0.77 -13.00 32.52
CA GLU A 6 0.17 -14.29 32.17
C GLU A 6 -1.20 -14.49 32.83
N LYS A 7 -1.32 -14.22 34.14
CA LYS A 7 -2.60 -14.29 34.85
C LYS A 7 -3.64 -13.34 34.27
N ALA A 8 -3.24 -12.12 33.93
CA ALA A 8 -4.13 -11.13 33.32
C ALA A 8 -4.63 -11.60 31.94
N LEU A 9 -3.74 -12.11 31.08
CA LEU A 9 -4.12 -12.63 29.76
C LEU A 9 -5.09 -13.83 29.87
N GLN A 10 -4.86 -14.74 30.82
CA GLN A 10 -5.77 -15.86 31.06
C GLN A 10 -7.15 -15.39 31.52
N GLN A 11 -7.21 -14.31 32.31
CA GLN A 11 -8.49 -13.70 32.70
C GLN A 11 -9.19 -13.07 31.49
N CYS A 12 -8.46 -12.35 30.64
CA CYS A 12 -9.02 -11.79 29.40
C CYS A 12 -9.60 -12.88 28.50
N ILE A 13 -8.95 -14.04 28.38
CA ILE A 13 -9.48 -15.18 27.60
C ILE A 13 -10.80 -15.69 28.19
N LYS A 14 -10.87 -15.83 29.52
CA LYS A 14 -12.09 -16.31 30.20
C LYS A 14 -13.26 -15.34 30.05
N GLU A 15 -12.97 -14.05 29.99
CA GLU A 15 -13.97 -12.98 29.91
C GLU A 15 -14.26 -12.53 28.46
N ASP A 16 -13.68 -13.20 27.46
CA ASP A 16 -13.76 -12.83 26.03
C ASP A 16 -13.38 -11.36 25.75
N LEU A 17 -12.35 -10.88 26.46
CA LEU A 17 -11.86 -9.51 26.32
C LEU A 17 -10.82 -9.44 25.21
N TYR A 18 -11.10 -8.60 24.22
CA TYR A 18 -10.26 -8.33 23.05
C TYR A 18 -9.33 -7.14 23.30
N LEU A 19 -8.04 -7.31 23.04
CA LEU A 19 -7.07 -6.23 23.17
C LEU A 19 -6.96 -5.53 21.82
N GLU A 20 -7.69 -4.42 21.68
CA GLU A 20 -7.77 -3.70 20.40
C GLU A 20 -6.38 -3.20 19.95
N THR A 21 -5.61 -2.64 20.88
CA THR A 21 -4.32 -2.03 20.60
C THR A 21 -3.32 -2.35 21.70
N TRP A 22 -2.17 -2.90 21.32
CA TRP A 22 -1.00 -3.03 22.17
C TRP A 22 0.07 -2.07 21.69
N THR A 23 0.56 -1.21 22.58
CA THR A 23 1.55 -0.18 22.24
C THR A 23 2.74 -0.25 23.17
N VAL A 24 3.94 -0.28 22.60
CA VAL A 24 5.18 -0.03 23.31
C VAL A 24 5.87 1.16 22.68
N HIS A 25 6.25 2.11 23.52
CA HIS A 25 7.06 3.24 23.11
C HIS A 25 8.07 3.56 24.19
N LYS A 26 9.26 3.99 23.79
CA LYS A 26 10.25 4.49 24.74
C LYS A 26 9.83 5.86 25.27
N THR A 27 9.91 6.08 26.58
CA THR A 27 9.68 7.39 27.20
C THR A 27 10.84 8.33 26.85
N ALA A 28 10.54 9.60 26.53
CA ALA A 28 11.51 10.58 26.01
C ALA A 28 12.76 10.73 26.91
N GLY A 29 13.95 10.80 26.29
CA GLY A 29 15.21 11.15 26.98
C GLY A 29 16.48 10.36 26.61
N LEU A 30 16.38 9.28 25.83
CA LEU A 30 17.53 8.44 25.46
C LEU A 30 17.64 8.29 23.94
N ASN A 31 18.64 8.95 23.33
CA ASN A 31 18.99 8.79 21.92
C ASN A 31 19.22 7.32 21.57
N LEU A 32 18.57 6.83 20.51
CA LEU A 32 18.69 5.45 19.99
C LEU A 32 19.96 5.21 19.16
N LYS A 33 20.89 6.17 19.11
CA LYS A 33 22.06 6.14 18.21
C LYS A 33 23.00 4.95 18.45
N THR A 34 22.90 4.27 19.59
CA THR A 34 23.59 3.01 19.86
C THR A 34 22.67 2.08 20.67
N PRO A 35 22.71 0.74 20.45
CA PRO A 35 22.11 -0.21 21.37
C PRO A 35 22.77 -0.03 22.73
N VAL A 36 22.01 0.49 23.70
CA VAL A 36 22.51 0.68 25.06
C VAL A 36 22.57 -0.69 25.72
N GLU A 37 23.73 -1.08 26.28
CA GLU A 37 23.81 -2.25 27.18
C GLU A 37 22.75 -2.11 28.28
N GLY A 38 21.81 -3.06 28.34
CA GLY A 38 20.63 -2.98 29.20
C GLY A 38 19.33 -2.54 28.50
N ALA A 39 19.29 -2.54 27.17
CA ALA A 39 18.05 -2.39 26.41
C ALA A 39 16.96 -3.35 26.93
N MET A 40 15.79 -2.81 27.23
CA MET A 40 14.62 -3.63 27.54
C MET A 40 14.34 -4.52 26.33
N SER A 41 14.27 -5.84 26.51
CA SER A 41 13.90 -6.76 25.43
C SER A 41 12.38 -6.92 25.38
N LEU A 42 11.78 -6.90 24.20
CA LEU A 42 10.35 -7.22 24.02
C LEU A 42 10.07 -8.72 24.11
N THR A 43 11.12 -9.55 24.00
CA THR A 43 11.02 -11.02 23.98
C THR A 43 10.17 -11.58 25.12
N PRO A 44 10.36 -11.20 26.41
CA PRO A 44 9.57 -11.75 27.49
C PRO A 44 8.07 -11.47 27.37
N VAL A 45 7.70 -10.34 26.77
CA VAL A 45 6.28 -9.96 26.58
C VAL A 45 5.68 -10.75 25.42
N ILE A 46 6.37 -10.81 24.29
CA ILE A 46 5.95 -11.59 23.12
C ILE A 46 5.82 -13.07 23.47
N ASP A 47 6.79 -13.63 24.20
CA ASP A 47 6.73 -15.01 24.69
C ASP A 47 5.55 -15.25 25.64
N THR A 48 5.20 -14.25 26.45
CA THR A 48 4.04 -14.36 27.35
C THR A 48 2.73 -14.39 26.55
N LEU A 49 2.61 -13.59 25.49
CA LEU A 49 1.47 -13.65 24.56
C LEU A 49 1.37 -15.03 23.88
N ARG A 50 2.51 -15.53 23.39
CA ARG A 50 2.59 -16.83 22.71
C ARG A 50 2.24 -18.00 23.61
N LYS A 51 2.85 -18.08 24.79
CA LYS A 51 2.60 -19.15 25.77
C LYS A 51 1.20 -19.07 26.35
N GLY A 52 0.70 -17.86 26.59
CA GLY A 52 -0.67 -17.61 27.04
C GLY A 52 -1.73 -17.92 25.98
N ARG A 53 -1.34 -18.15 24.72
CA ARG A 53 -2.22 -18.36 23.55
C ARG A 53 -3.26 -17.25 23.40
N TYR A 54 -2.87 -16.02 23.72
CA TYR A 54 -3.75 -14.88 23.59
C TYR A 54 -3.77 -14.41 22.14
N ILE A 55 -4.74 -14.86 21.36
CA ILE A 55 -4.84 -14.60 19.91
C ILE A 55 -5.61 -13.31 19.55
N HIS A 56 -6.29 -12.70 20.53
CA HIS A 56 -7.20 -11.58 20.35
C HIS A 56 -6.49 -10.22 20.44
N ILE A 57 -5.45 -10.02 19.63
CA ILE A 57 -4.69 -8.76 19.55
C ILE A 57 -5.00 -8.10 18.21
N GLY A 58 -5.64 -6.93 18.22
CA GLY A 58 -6.03 -6.25 16.98
C GLY A 58 -4.89 -5.48 16.32
N LYS A 59 -4.10 -4.74 17.08
CA LYS A 59 -3.01 -3.88 16.59
C LYS A 59 -1.77 -4.07 17.47
N LEU A 60 -0.60 -4.23 16.86
CA LEU A 60 0.69 -4.34 17.52
C LEU A 60 1.57 -3.15 17.12
N LEU A 61 1.80 -2.23 18.05
CA LEU A 61 2.49 -0.96 17.80
C LEU A 61 3.77 -0.90 18.65
N VAL A 62 4.92 -0.74 18.02
CA VAL A 62 6.23 -0.56 18.67
C VAL A 62 6.89 0.66 18.04
N TRP A 63 7.13 1.70 18.84
CA TRP A 63 7.65 2.98 18.36
C TRP A 63 8.87 3.44 19.14
N ASN A 64 9.87 3.99 18.44
CA ASN A 64 11.10 4.57 19.02
C ASN A 64 11.77 3.61 20.02
N PHE A 65 11.81 2.33 19.68
CA PHE A 65 12.26 1.28 20.58
C PHE A 65 13.12 0.28 19.82
N GLY A 66 14.42 0.24 20.11
CA GLY A 66 15.32 -0.72 19.48
C GLY A 66 14.89 -2.16 19.78
N VAL A 67 14.54 -2.90 18.74
CA VAL A 67 14.13 -4.31 18.84
C VAL A 67 15.35 -5.18 18.56
N ASP A 68 15.74 -6.00 19.52
CA ASP A 68 16.82 -6.98 19.33
C ASP A 68 16.39 -8.13 18.38
N ASP A 69 17.36 -8.88 17.87
CA ASP A 69 17.09 -10.01 16.96
C ASP A 69 16.18 -11.06 17.59
N ALA A 70 16.33 -11.32 18.89
CA ALA A 70 15.51 -12.31 19.60
C ALA A 70 14.03 -11.90 19.64
N ALA A 71 13.75 -10.63 19.92
CA ALA A 71 12.42 -10.06 19.92
C ALA A 71 11.83 -10.04 18.50
N THR A 72 12.64 -9.68 17.50
CA THR A 72 12.24 -9.69 16.09
C THR A 72 11.84 -11.10 15.64
N ILE A 73 12.65 -12.11 15.98
CA ILE A 73 12.37 -13.53 15.73
C ILE A 73 11.11 -13.99 16.48
N ALA A 74 10.92 -13.55 17.72
CA ALA A 74 9.73 -13.89 18.51
C ALA A 74 8.45 -13.27 17.92
N MET A 75 8.52 -12.05 17.38
CA MET A 75 7.41 -11.43 16.64
C MET A 75 7.13 -12.19 15.35
N ALA A 76 8.17 -12.56 14.61
CA ALA A 76 8.05 -13.35 13.39
C ALA A 76 7.36 -14.70 13.66
N ASP A 77 7.70 -15.36 14.77
CA ASP A 77 7.01 -16.59 15.20
C ASP A 77 5.53 -16.35 15.53
N LEU A 78 5.23 -15.25 16.22
CA LEU A 78 3.87 -14.90 16.59
C LEU A 78 3.03 -14.70 15.33
N LEU A 79 3.49 -13.88 14.39
CA LEU A 79 2.80 -13.64 13.10
C LEU A 79 2.77 -14.91 12.24
N GLY A 80 3.86 -15.66 12.22
CA GLY A 80 4.04 -16.89 11.43
C GLY A 80 3.11 -18.03 11.81
N GLN A 81 2.57 -18.03 13.03
CA GLN A 81 1.62 -19.05 13.49
C GLN A 81 0.25 -18.93 12.78
N GLY A 82 -0.09 -17.76 12.23
CA GLY A 82 -1.35 -17.52 11.52
C GLY A 82 -2.61 -17.52 12.39
N SER A 83 -2.50 -17.86 13.68
CA SER A 83 -3.65 -17.92 14.61
C SER A 83 -4.00 -16.58 15.25
N TYR A 84 -3.09 -15.59 15.23
CA TYR A 84 -3.30 -14.28 15.86
C TYR A 84 -4.04 -13.36 14.90
N ILE A 85 -5.06 -12.66 15.41
CA ILE A 85 -5.94 -11.81 14.60
C ILE A 85 -5.40 -10.37 14.54
N ILE A 86 -4.11 -10.23 14.25
CA ILE A 86 -3.44 -8.94 14.14
C ILE A 86 -3.79 -8.31 12.78
N LYS A 87 -4.42 -7.14 12.82
CA LYS A 87 -4.82 -6.39 11.63
C LYS A 87 -3.80 -5.34 11.20
N ARG A 88 -3.04 -4.82 12.17
CA ARG A 88 -2.09 -3.72 11.98
C ARG A 88 -0.83 -3.96 12.77
N LEU A 89 0.30 -3.86 12.09
CA LEU A 89 1.64 -3.89 12.66
C LEU A 89 2.32 -2.54 12.38
N GLU A 90 2.82 -1.90 13.43
CA GLU A 90 3.63 -0.70 13.30
C GLU A 90 4.93 -0.89 14.05
N LEU A 91 6.05 -0.84 13.34
CA LEU A 91 7.40 -0.90 13.88
C LEU A 91 8.10 0.38 13.42
N ILE A 92 7.94 1.46 14.18
CA ILE A 92 8.41 2.80 13.80
C ILE A 92 9.68 3.13 14.57
N ASP A 93 10.77 3.47 13.88
CA ASP A 93 12.07 3.75 14.51
C ASP A 93 12.46 2.65 15.51
N CYS A 94 12.44 1.41 15.01
CA CYS A 94 12.70 0.20 15.80
C CYS A 94 14.14 -0.31 15.63
N LEU A 95 14.98 0.45 14.91
CA LEU A 95 16.33 0.05 14.50
C LEU A 95 16.34 -1.30 13.76
N LEU A 96 15.31 -1.58 12.96
CA LEU A 96 15.32 -2.73 12.04
C LEU A 96 16.34 -2.44 10.95
N ILE A 97 17.60 -2.72 11.23
CA ILE A 97 18.71 -2.52 10.29
C ILE A 97 18.81 -3.71 9.33
N GLN A 98 19.23 -3.41 8.11
CA GLN A 98 19.55 -4.43 7.12
C GLN A 98 20.71 -5.31 7.60
N MET A 99 20.67 -6.59 7.22
CA MET A 99 21.63 -7.66 7.50
C MET A 99 21.35 -8.44 8.79
N GLY A 100 20.41 -9.38 8.72
CA GLY A 100 20.20 -10.36 9.78
C GLY A 100 19.04 -11.31 9.49
N TYR A 101 19.21 -12.59 9.86
CA TYR A 101 18.18 -13.63 9.77
C TYR A 101 16.83 -13.20 10.41
N ALA A 102 16.88 -12.33 11.42
CA ALA A 102 15.71 -11.84 12.12
C ALA A 102 14.78 -11.01 11.23
N PHE A 103 15.33 -10.07 10.45
CA PHE A 103 14.53 -9.20 9.56
C PHE A 103 13.86 -9.99 8.43
N THR A 104 14.63 -10.85 7.75
CA THR A 104 14.13 -11.83 6.76
C THR A 104 12.94 -12.61 7.30
N ARG A 105 13.10 -13.18 8.50
CA ARG A 105 12.09 -14.03 9.12
C ARG A 105 10.83 -13.25 9.47
N LEU A 106 10.98 -12.01 9.95
CA LEU A 106 9.86 -11.11 10.21
C LEU A 106 9.08 -10.83 8.93
N ILE A 107 9.76 -10.44 7.85
CA ILE A 107 9.14 -10.16 6.55
C ILE A 107 8.38 -11.38 6.04
N GLN A 108 9.01 -12.56 6.05
CA GLN A 108 8.39 -13.81 5.60
C GLN A 108 7.12 -14.14 6.39
N SER A 109 7.08 -13.80 7.68
CA SER A 109 5.92 -14.03 8.54
C SER A 109 4.68 -13.22 8.14
N PHE A 110 4.85 -12.09 7.43
CA PHE A 110 3.72 -11.26 6.98
C PHE A 110 2.79 -12.02 6.03
N THR A 111 3.32 -12.95 5.24
CA THR A 111 2.54 -13.80 4.32
C THR A 111 1.68 -14.84 5.03
N LYS A 112 1.99 -15.16 6.28
CA LYS A 112 1.32 -16.21 7.08
C LYS A 112 0.19 -15.66 7.95
N CYS A 113 0.18 -14.36 8.21
CA CYS A 113 -0.85 -13.70 9.00
C CYS A 113 -1.92 -13.11 8.08
N GLU A 114 -2.94 -13.90 7.72
CA GLU A 114 -4.00 -13.48 6.78
C GLU A 114 -4.85 -12.30 7.29
N SER A 115 -4.89 -12.09 8.61
CA SER A 115 -5.59 -10.94 9.19
C SER A 115 -4.83 -9.62 9.00
N LEU A 116 -3.53 -9.67 8.68
CA LEU A 116 -2.66 -8.50 8.61
C LEU A 116 -2.94 -7.70 7.34
N THR A 117 -3.49 -6.50 7.51
CA THR A 117 -3.89 -5.62 6.40
C THR A 117 -3.06 -4.34 6.31
N THR A 118 -2.39 -3.95 7.40
CA THR A 118 -1.61 -2.70 7.48
C THR A 118 -0.24 -2.96 8.11
N ILE A 119 0.81 -2.51 7.42
CA ILE A 119 2.20 -2.57 7.89
C ILE A 119 2.85 -1.19 7.76
N LEU A 120 3.37 -0.65 8.87
CA LEU A 120 4.19 0.56 8.88
C LEU A 120 5.59 0.20 9.41
N LEU A 121 6.62 0.40 8.60
CA LEU A 121 8.03 0.16 8.95
C LEU A 121 8.85 1.46 8.89
N ASP A 122 8.19 2.59 9.11
CA ASP A 122 8.79 3.92 8.97
C ASP A 122 10.03 4.09 9.87
N TYR A 123 10.99 4.90 9.40
CA TYR A 123 12.24 5.21 10.11
C TYR A 123 13.12 3.99 10.43
N ASN A 124 13.00 2.91 9.67
CA ASN A 124 13.94 1.79 9.73
C ASN A 124 14.84 1.82 8.50
N MET A 125 16.09 2.21 8.68
CA MET A 125 17.08 2.41 7.62
C MET A 125 17.61 1.10 7.03
N PHE A 126 16.73 0.22 6.52
CA PHE A 126 17.10 -1.06 5.91
C PHE A 126 17.51 -0.95 4.43
N GLY A 127 17.36 0.22 3.81
CA GLY A 127 17.86 0.52 2.47
C GLY A 127 17.28 -0.34 1.34
N ASP A 128 17.88 -0.23 0.15
CA ASP A 128 17.39 -0.93 -1.04
C ASP A 128 17.33 -2.46 -0.89
N PRO A 129 18.34 -3.15 -0.32
CA PRO A 129 18.30 -4.61 -0.27
C PRO A 129 17.28 -5.13 0.75
N GLY A 130 17.04 -4.40 1.85
CA GLY A 130 15.95 -4.74 2.76
C GLY A 130 14.57 -4.50 2.12
N CYS A 131 14.45 -3.49 1.26
CA CYS A 131 13.25 -3.26 0.47
C CYS A 131 13.03 -4.35 -0.58
N GLU A 132 14.08 -4.81 -1.26
CA GLU A 132 14.02 -5.90 -2.23
C GLU A 132 13.50 -7.19 -1.57
N GLU A 133 14.08 -7.58 -0.43
CA GLU A 133 13.64 -8.74 0.34
C GLU A 133 12.18 -8.62 0.82
N LEU A 134 11.77 -7.42 1.25
CA LEU A 134 10.37 -7.13 1.58
C LEU A 134 9.46 -7.32 0.36
N CYS A 135 9.83 -6.77 -0.79
CA CYS A 135 9.06 -6.85 -2.02
C CYS A 135 8.91 -8.29 -2.52
N GLU A 136 9.98 -9.10 -2.45
CA GLU A 136 9.94 -10.52 -2.81
C GLU A 136 8.91 -11.28 -1.97
N ALA A 137 8.93 -11.11 -0.64
CA ALA A 137 7.97 -11.75 0.24
C ALA A 137 6.55 -11.21 0.04
N MET A 138 6.40 -9.91 -0.23
CA MET A 138 5.10 -9.29 -0.43
C MET A 138 4.42 -9.69 -1.75
N CYS A 139 5.17 -10.07 -2.78
CA CYS A 139 4.60 -10.48 -4.07
C CYS A 139 3.65 -11.68 -4.01
N GLU A 140 3.74 -12.51 -2.96
CA GLU A 140 2.82 -13.62 -2.70
C GLU A 140 1.65 -13.23 -1.79
N ASN A 141 1.68 -12.03 -1.20
CA ASN A 141 0.68 -11.56 -0.25
C ASN A 141 -0.52 -10.91 -0.95
N THR A 142 -1.72 -11.38 -0.60
CA THR A 142 -2.98 -10.84 -1.13
C THR A 142 -3.89 -10.26 -0.04
N HIS A 143 -3.37 -10.00 1.16
CA HIS A 143 -4.15 -9.51 2.31
C HIS A 143 -3.76 -8.08 2.72
N ILE A 144 -2.48 -7.71 2.53
CA ILE A 144 -1.97 -6.38 2.87
C ILE A 144 -2.54 -5.34 1.92
N LEU A 145 -3.14 -4.30 2.50
CA LEU A 145 -3.76 -3.18 1.79
C LEU A 145 -2.98 -1.88 1.99
N VAL A 146 -2.24 -1.75 3.08
CA VAL A 146 -1.50 -0.53 3.43
C VAL A 146 -0.06 -0.86 3.77
N LEU A 147 0.88 -0.23 3.08
CA LEU A 147 2.32 -0.31 3.32
C LEU A 147 2.92 1.08 3.47
N SER A 148 3.67 1.30 4.54
CA SER A 148 4.43 2.53 4.76
C SER A 148 5.89 2.20 5.02
N LEU A 149 6.77 2.80 4.20
CA LEU A 149 8.23 2.68 4.26
C LEU A 149 8.86 4.09 4.26
N LYS A 150 8.33 5.01 5.07
CA LYS A 150 8.83 6.38 5.11
C LYS A 150 10.20 6.43 5.77
N TYR A 151 11.12 7.23 5.24
CA TYR A 151 12.45 7.41 5.82
C TYR A 151 13.19 6.08 6.08
N CYS A 152 13.13 5.14 5.14
CA CYS A 152 13.77 3.82 5.24
C CYS A 152 15.14 3.75 4.54
N GLY A 153 15.62 4.88 3.99
CA GLY A 153 16.87 4.95 3.23
C GLY A 153 16.79 4.27 1.87
N ILE A 154 15.59 4.13 1.31
CA ILE A 154 15.34 3.53 0.00
C ILE A 154 15.73 4.52 -1.09
N THR A 155 16.28 4.04 -2.20
CA THR A 155 16.70 4.82 -3.35
C THR A 155 16.00 4.37 -4.63
N TYR A 156 16.32 5.00 -5.76
CA TYR A 156 15.76 4.67 -7.08
C TYR A 156 15.82 3.18 -7.44
N LYS A 157 16.80 2.42 -6.89
CA LYS A 157 16.99 0.99 -7.18
C LYS A 157 15.80 0.11 -6.76
N SER A 158 15.03 0.52 -5.75
CA SER A 158 13.85 -0.22 -5.32
C SER A 158 12.58 0.10 -6.10
N GLY A 159 12.62 1.04 -7.06
CA GLY A 159 11.45 1.43 -7.86
C GLY A 159 10.79 0.23 -8.55
N LEU A 160 11.59 -0.60 -9.23
CA LEU A 160 11.11 -1.78 -9.95
C LEU A 160 10.47 -2.84 -9.03
N CYS A 161 11.10 -3.16 -7.89
CA CYS A 161 10.55 -4.19 -7.00
C CYS A 161 9.26 -3.71 -6.32
N LEU A 162 9.15 -2.42 -6.00
CA LEU A 162 7.89 -1.82 -5.52
C LEU A 162 6.80 -1.83 -6.60
N ALA A 163 7.16 -1.58 -7.86
CA ALA A 163 6.25 -1.69 -9.00
C ALA A 163 5.70 -3.12 -9.17
N ASP A 164 6.53 -4.13 -8.95
CA ASP A 164 6.12 -5.53 -8.97
C ASP A 164 5.13 -5.87 -7.85
N VAL A 165 5.35 -5.37 -6.64
CA VAL A 165 4.39 -5.49 -5.52
C VAL A 165 3.04 -4.88 -5.91
N ILE A 166 3.04 -3.68 -6.51
CA ILE A 166 1.82 -3.01 -6.96
C ILE A 166 1.06 -3.86 -7.99
N LYS A 167 1.75 -4.51 -8.94
CA LYS A 167 1.12 -5.36 -9.97
C LYS A 167 0.57 -6.67 -9.43
N ARG A 168 1.20 -7.25 -8.39
CA ARG A 168 0.94 -8.63 -7.94
C ARG A 168 0.06 -8.74 -6.70
N THR A 169 -0.15 -7.65 -5.98
CA THR A 169 -0.85 -7.65 -4.69
C THR A 169 -2.17 -6.87 -4.76
N ARG A 170 -2.86 -6.76 -3.61
CA ARG A 170 -4.08 -5.95 -3.44
C ARG A 170 -3.80 -4.60 -2.79
N LEU A 171 -2.55 -4.15 -2.81
CA LEU A 171 -2.14 -2.92 -2.15
C LEU A 171 -3.01 -1.74 -2.60
N GLN A 172 -3.47 -0.94 -1.63
CA GLN A 172 -4.34 0.21 -1.84
C GLN A 172 -3.64 1.51 -1.44
N GLU A 173 -2.78 1.48 -0.43
CA GLU A 173 -2.07 2.65 0.06
C GLU A 173 -0.59 2.34 0.18
N LEU A 174 0.24 3.14 -0.50
CA LEU A 174 1.69 3.06 -0.45
C LEU A 174 2.27 4.42 -0.04
N TYR A 175 3.06 4.44 1.03
CA TYR A 175 3.74 5.64 1.49
C TYR A 175 5.25 5.46 1.50
N LEU A 176 5.96 6.35 0.82
CA LEU A 176 7.40 6.29 0.59
C LEU A 176 8.09 7.61 0.92
N ASP A 177 7.49 8.42 1.79
CA ASP A 177 7.96 9.77 2.10
C ASP A 177 9.40 9.80 2.62
N GLY A 178 10.18 10.81 2.23
CA GLY A 178 11.51 11.04 2.80
C GLY A 178 12.56 9.98 2.45
N ASN A 179 12.39 9.31 1.31
CA ASN A 179 13.40 8.45 0.70
C ASN A 179 14.10 9.19 -0.45
N VAL A 180 14.97 8.50 -1.21
CA VAL A 180 15.74 9.09 -2.32
C VAL A 180 15.43 8.34 -3.61
N LEU A 181 14.14 8.17 -3.91
CA LEU A 181 13.69 7.45 -5.11
C LEU A 181 14.08 8.14 -6.42
N THR A 182 14.37 9.44 -6.37
CA THR A 182 14.55 10.31 -7.55
C THR A 182 13.37 10.20 -8.52
N HIS A 183 13.45 10.79 -9.71
CA HIS A 183 12.39 10.56 -10.71
C HIS A 183 12.44 9.15 -11.27
N SER A 184 13.62 8.52 -11.35
CA SER A 184 13.79 7.21 -11.97
C SER A 184 12.99 6.15 -11.20
N GLY A 185 13.21 6.03 -9.88
CA GLY A 185 12.45 5.09 -9.06
C GLY A 185 10.97 5.46 -8.92
N ALA A 186 10.63 6.76 -8.91
CA ALA A 186 9.24 7.19 -8.93
C ALA A 186 8.53 6.79 -10.24
N MET A 187 9.20 6.90 -11.40
CA MET A 187 8.65 6.48 -12.69
C MET A 187 8.42 4.98 -12.75
N ASP A 188 9.34 4.16 -12.22
CA ASP A 188 9.16 2.72 -12.12
C ASP A 188 7.87 2.37 -11.35
N ILE A 189 7.63 3.04 -10.22
CA ILE A 189 6.43 2.86 -9.39
C ILE A 189 5.16 3.31 -10.12
N LEU A 190 5.24 4.42 -10.87
CA LEU A 190 4.11 4.99 -11.62
C LEU A 190 3.77 4.19 -12.89
N SER A 191 4.75 3.55 -13.54
CA SER A 191 4.57 2.84 -14.81
C SER A 191 3.40 1.86 -14.81
N PRO A 192 3.29 0.90 -13.88
CA PRO A 192 2.18 -0.05 -13.88
C PRO A 192 0.82 0.62 -13.68
N LEU A 193 0.75 1.74 -12.95
CA LEU A 193 -0.48 2.48 -12.75
C LEU A 193 -0.92 3.21 -14.03
N VAL A 194 0.04 3.80 -14.76
CA VAL A 194 -0.22 4.51 -16.02
C VAL A 194 -0.56 3.53 -17.14
N GLU A 195 0.14 2.39 -17.22
CA GLU A 195 -0.18 1.29 -18.15
C GLU A 195 -1.60 0.77 -17.95
N GLN A 196 -2.03 0.64 -16.69
CA GLN A 196 -3.40 0.25 -16.36
C GLN A 196 -4.43 1.27 -16.89
N ILE A 197 -4.20 2.57 -16.69
CA ILE A 197 -5.07 3.62 -17.22
C ILE A 197 -5.16 3.54 -18.75
N ASN A 198 -4.02 3.42 -19.42
CA ASN A 198 -3.98 3.34 -20.88
C ASN A 198 -4.75 2.13 -21.40
N THR A 199 -4.62 0.99 -20.71
CA THR A 199 -5.35 -0.24 -21.03
C THR A 199 -6.85 -0.05 -20.85
N GLU A 200 -7.30 0.56 -19.75
CA GLU A 200 -8.72 0.85 -19.51
C GLU A 200 -9.30 1.81 -20.54
N LEU A 201 -8.56 2.86 -20.90
CA LEU A 201 -8.98 3.81 -21.93
C LEU A 201 -9.16 3.11 -23.28
N TYR A 202 -8.17 2.32 -23.70
CA TYR A 202 -8.25 1.55 -24.95
C TYR A 202 -9.46 0.60 -24.95
N MET A 203 -9.68 -0.13 -23.85
CA MET A 203 -10.80 -1.05 -23.73
C MET A 203 -12.17 -0.33 -23.76
N LYS A 204 -12.25 0.87 -23.17
CA LYS A 204 -13.46 1.71 -23.21
C LYS A 204 -13.76 2.21 -24.63
N GLU A 205 -12.74 2.66 -25.36
CA GLU A 205 -12.87 3.11 -26.75
C GLU A 205 -13.30 1.95 -27.66
N GLU A 206 -12.72 0.78 -27.50
CA GLU A 206 -13.06 -0.40 -28.30
C GLU A 206 -14.50 -0.88 -28.02
N LEU A 207 -14.93 -0.87 -26.75
CA LEU A 207 -16.31 -1.20 -26.39
C LEU A 207 -17.31 -0.22 -27.02
N GLN A 208 -16.99 1.07 -27.06
CA GLN A 208 -17.82 2.09 -27.70
C GLN A 208 -17.92 1.86 -29.21
N ARG A 209 -16.81 1.50 -29.88
CA ARG A 209 -16.82 1.17 -31.32
C ARG A 209 -17.71 -0.03 -31.63
N LEU A 210 -17.61 -1.09 -30.82
CA LEU A 210 -18.44 -2.28 -30.98
C LEU A 210 -19.93 -1.98 -30.74
N GLN A 211 -20.24 -1.13 -29.76
CA GLN A 211 -21.62 -0.69 -29.49
C GLN A 211 -22.21 0.10 -30.66
N GLN A 212 -21.46 1.06 -31.20
CA GLN A 212 -21.88 1.85 -32.37
C GLN A 212 -22.13 0.95 -33.58
N GLN A 213 -21.25 -0.02 -33.85
CA GLN A 213 -21.44 -0.99 -34.93
C GLN A 213 -22.68 -1.86 -34.73
N GLN A 214 -22.97 -2.29 -33.50
CA GLN A 214 -24.18 -3.06 -33.20
C GLN A 214 -25.45 -2.22 -33.40
N GLU A 215 -25.45 -0.96 -32.96
CA GLU A 215 -26.58 -0.04 -33.14
C GLU A 215 -26.83 0.26 -34.62
N GLU A 216 -25.77 0.50 -35.40
CA GLU A 216 -25.86 0.69 -36.85
C GLU A 216 -26.40 -0.56 -37.56
N GLN A 217 -25.91 -1.76 -37.22
CA GLN A 217 -26.41 -3.02 -37.77
C GLN A 217 -27.89 -3.25 -37.40
N GLN A 218 -28.27 -2.94 -36.16
CA GLN A 218 -29.65 -3.07 -35.70
C GLN A 218 -30.58 -2.06 -36.40
N TYR A 219 -30.11 -0.84 -36.66
CA TYR A 219 -30.84 0.17 -37.43
C TYR A 219 -31.05 -0.24 -38.88
N VAL A 220 -30.04 -0.84 -39.52
CA VAL A 220 -30.15 -1.37 -40.89
C VAL A 220 -31.18 -2.50 -40.99
N ILE A 221 -31.27 -3.36 -39.96
CA ILE A 221 -32.27 -4.45 -39.90
C ILE A 221 -33.69 -3.92 -39.62
N ALA A 222 -33.83 -2.77 -38.94
CA ALA A 222 -35.10 -2.21 -38.48
C ALA A 222 -35.84 -1.30 -39.48
N THR A 223 -35.59 -1.44 -40.80
CA THR A 223 -36.44 -0.77 -41.81
C THR A 223 -37.91 -1.24 -41.71
N PRO A 224 -38.89 -0.37 -42.00
CA PRO A 224 -40.16 -0.36 -41.25
C PRO A 224 -41.10 -1.49 -41.66
N THR A 225 -41.33 -2.44 -40.76
CA THR A 225 -42.65 -3.06 -40.64
C THR A 225 -43.39 -2.35 -39.50
N ASN A 226 -44.53 -1.76 -39.83
CA ASN A 226 -45.39 -1.04 -38.89
C ASN A 226 -45.81 -1.97 -37.74
N GLY A 227 -45.15 -1.85 -36.59
CA GLY A 227 -45.49 -2.53 -35.35
C GLY A 227 -45.01 -1.70 -34.16
N ALA A 228 -45.92 -1.35 -33.26
CA ALA A 228 -45.67 -0.49 -32.12
C ALA A 228 -44.46 -0.95 -31.26
N PRO A 229 -43.64 -0.03 -30.74
CA PRO A 229 -42.48 -0.39 -29.93
C PRO A 229 -42.93 -1.08 -28.62
N PRO A 230 -42.30 -2.18 -28.21
CA PRO A 230 -42.63 -2.83 -26.94
C PRO A 230 -42.23 -1.93 -25.76
N PRO A 231 -42.98 -1.98 -24.65
CA PRO A 231 -42.77 -1.09 -23.51
C PRO A 231 -41.40 -1.34 -22.84
N PRO A 232 -40.79 -0.31 -22.22
CA PRO A 232 -39.48 -0.43 -21.61
C PRO A 232 -39.52 -1.44 -20.46
N LYS A 233 -38.67 -2.47 -20.56
CA LYS A 233 -38.46 -3.42 -19.46
C LYS A 233 -37.78 -2.68 -18.30
N LYS A 234 -38.51 -2.47 -17.20
CA LYS A 234 -37.96 -1.95 -15.94
C LYS A 234 -36.83 -2.88 -15.46
N GLY A 235 -35.59 -2.43 -15.63
CA GLY A 235 -34.41 -3.11 -15.10
C GLY A 235 -34.54 -3.22 -13.59
N LYS A 236 -34.50 -4.47 -13.07
CA LYS A 236 -34.40 -4.71 -11.64
C LYS A 236 -33.10 -4.07 -11.15
N LYS A 237 -33.20 -3.13 -10.20
CA LYS A 237 -32.04 -2.60 -9.46
C LYS A 237 -31.30 -3.80 -8.86
N LYS A 238 -30.12 -4.12 -9.40
CA LYS A 238 -29.19 -5.06 -8.76
C LYS A 238 -28.90 -4.52 -7.36
N LYS A 239 -29.20 -5.31 -6.33
CA LYS A 239 -28.75 -5.03 -4.96
C LYS A 239 -27.23 -4.84 -5.03
N LYS A 240 -26.73 -3.70 -4.54
CA LYS A 240 -25.29 -3.50 -4.31
C LYS A 240 -24.88 -4.54 -3.27
N GLU A 241 -24.26 -5.63 -3.74
CA GLU A 241 -23.48 -6.51 -2.88
C GLU A 241 -22.39 -5.66 -2.22
N PRO A 242 -22.00 -5.98 -0.96
CA PRO A 242 -20.87 -5.31 -0.33
C PRO A 242 -19.67 -5.45 -1.28
N PRO A 243 -18.89 -4.37 -1.48
CA PRO A 243 -17.76 -4.41 -2.39
C PRO A 243 -16.84 -5.56 -1.95
N GLY A 244 -16.60 -6.49 -2.87
CA GLY A 244 -15.62 -7.55 -2.66
C GLY A 244 -14.24 -6.94 -2.36
N PRO A 245 -13.27 -7.76 -1.91
CA PRO A 245 -11.93 -7.26 -1.63
C PRO A 245 -11.35 -6.54 -2.87
N PRO A 246 -10.49 -5.51 -2.72
CA PRO A 246 -9.99 -4.71 -3.85
C PRO A 246 -9.24 -5.60 -4.85
N PRO A 247 -9.44 -5.52 -6.18
CA PRO A 247 -8.82 -6.45 -7.12
C PRO A 247 -7.28 -6.55 -6.97
N ILE A 248 -6.70 -7.69 -7.36
CA ILE A 248 -5.24 -7.80 -7.49
C ILE A 248 -4.82 -6.98 -8.71
N GLY A 249 -3.73 -6.23 -8.57
CA GLY A 249 -3.21 -5.39 -9.64
C GLY A 249 -2.93 -3.95 -9.19
N PRO A 250 -2.58 -3.09 -10.15
CA PRO A 250 -2.11 -1.72 -9.91
C PRO A 250 -3.25 -0.75 -9.53
N TRP A 251 -3.95 -1.05 -8.44
CA TRP A 251 -5.20 -0.40 -8.02
C TRP A 251 -5.02 0.51 -6.80
N LEU A 252 -3.98 1.34 -6.79
CA LEU A 252 -3.73 2.24 -5.66
C LEU A 252 -4.85 3.28 -5.50
N ALA A 253 -5.28 3.45 -4.25
CA ALA A 253 -6.15 4.53 -3.80
C ALA A 253 -5.34 5.71 -3.24
N LYS A 254 -4.17 5.45 -2.67
CA LYS A 254 -3.26 6.48 -2.18
C LYS A 254 -1.81 6.16 -2.50
N LEU A 255 -1.09 7.16 -3.00
CA LEU A 255 0.35 7.09 -3.22
C LEU A 255 1.00 8.35 -2.66
N SER A 256 1.93 8.19 -1.72
CA SER A 256 2.67 9.28 -1.11
C SER A 256 4.14 9.15 -1.46
N LEU A 257 4.65 10.12 -2.22
CA LEU A 257 6.02 10.24 -2.70
C LEU A 257 6.65 11.54 -2.21
N LYS A 258 6.19 12.09 -1.08
CA LYS A 258 6.67 13.36 -0.54
C LYS A 258 8.18 13.32 -0.27
N ALA A 259 8.90 14.39 -0.60
CA ALA A 259 10.33 14.54 -0.31
C ALA A 259 11.16 13.33 -0.79
N ASN A 260 11.11 13.03 -2.10
CA ASN A 260 11.80 11.91 -2.74
C ASN A 260 12.85 12.34 -3.77
N ASP A 261 13.24 13.61 -3.77
CA ASP A 261 14.23 14.17 -4.69
C ASP A 261 13.91 13.92 -6.17
N ILE A 262 12.63 13.95 -6.55
CA ILE A 262 12.15 13.66 -7.93
C ILE A 262 12.70 14.63 -8.99
N HIS A 263 13.40 15.69 -8.59
CA HIS A 263 14.10 16.63 -9.48
C HIS A 263 15.54 16.19 -9.83
N VAL A 264 16.12 15.24 -9.09
CA VAL A 264 17.52 14.83 -9.23
C VAL A 264 17.68 13.77 -10.32
N ILE A 265 18.62 13.99 -11.25
CA ILE A 265 19.05 13.02 -12.27
C ILE A 265 19.98 12.00 -11.63
N SER A 266 19.57 10.73 -11.65
CA SER A 266 20.35 9.62 -11.09
C SER A 266 21.43 9.12 -12.05
N HIS A 267 21.17 9.11 -13.36
CA HIS A 267 22.10 8.74 -14.44
C HIS A 267 21.91 9.62 -15.68
N ASP A 268 22.97 9.82 -16.47
CA ASP A 268 22.95 10.68 -17.68
C ASP A 268 21.96 10.21 -18.77
N THR A 269 21.48 8.97 -18.68
CA THR A 269 20.48 8.37 -19.58
C THR A 269 19.07 8.37 -19.01
N ASP A 270 18.86 8.89 -17.80
CA ASP A 270 17.55 8.86 -17.18
C ASP A 270 16.55 9.75 -17.93
N PRO A 271 15.28 9.31 -18.04
CA PRO A 271 14.21 10.12 -18.59
C PRO A 271 14.09 11.44 -17.82
N SER A 272 13.61 12.48 -18.50
CA SER A 272 13.51 13.80 -17.87
C SER A 272 12.63 13.75 -16.60
N PRO A 273 12.97 14.48 -15.52
CA PRO A 273 12.05 14.71 -14.39
C PRO A 273 10.66 15.19 -14.83
N PHE A 274 10.58 15.85 -15.99
CA PHE A 274 9.32 16.27 -16.59
C PHE A 274 8.43 15.10 -17.01
N GLU A 275 8.99 13.98 -17.47
CA GLU A 275 8.24 12.77 -17.82
C GLU A 275 7.59 12.15 -16.59
N CYS A 276 8.29 12.13 -15.45
CA CYS A 276 7.72 11.70 -14.17
C CYS A 276 6.48 12.56 -13.82
N VAL A 277 6.56 13.87 -13.99
CA VAL A 277 5.43 14.78 -13.76
C VAL A 277 4.28 14.51 -14.74
N GLN A 278 4.57 14.22 -16.02
CA GLN A 278 3.55 13.84 -16.99
C GLN A 278 2.85 12.53 -16.61
N MET A 279 3.58 11.53 -16.09
CA MET A 279 2.98 10.28 -15.59
C MET A 279 2.06 10.55 -14.41
N CYS A 280 2.46 11.42 -13.48
CA CYS A 280 1.61 11.83 -12.36
C CYS A 280 0.34 12.54 -12.84
N ALA A 281 0.48 13.46 -13.81
CA ALA A 281 -0.65 14.17 -14.40
C ALA A 281 -1.64 13.20 -15.07
N ARG A 282 -1.15 12.22 -15.84
CA ARG A 282 -1.97 11.15 -16.42
C ARG A 282 -2.70 10.33 -15.37
N LEU A 283 -2.01 10.00 -14.28
CA LEU A 283 -2.59 9.27 -13.16
C LEU A 283 -3.73 10.07 -12.50
N VAL A 284 -3.52 11.37 -12.27
CA VAL A 284 -4.54 12.29 -11.74
C VAL A 284 -5.72 12.42 -12.70
N ALA A 285 -5.50 12.54 -14.01
CA ALA A 285 -6.58 12.67 -14.98
C ALA A 285 -7.41 11.38 -15.08
N GLY A 286 -6.74 10.22 -15.23
CA GLY A 286 -7.38 8.98 -15.67
C GLY A 286 -7.74 7.97 -14.58
N SER A 287 -7.11 7.98 -13.41
CA SER A 287 -7.33 6.92 -12.41
C SER A 287 -8.71 7.02 -11.74
N GLU A 288 -9.51 5.96 -11.77
CA GLU A 288 -10.79 5.91 -11.04
C GLU A 288 -10.61 5.62 -9.54
N THR A 289 -9.56 4.89 -9.18
CA THR A 289 -9.29 4.42 -7.80
C THR A 289 -8.53 5.45 -6.98
N LEU A 290 -7.62 6.20 -7.60
CA LEU A 290 -6.75 7.14 -6.90
C LEU A 290 -7.55 8.31 -6.31
N LYS A 291 -7.35 8.49 -5.00
CA LYS A 291 -7.96 9.54 -4.17
C LYS A 291 -6.94 10.51 -3.62
N ASP A 292 -5.72 10.05 -3.38
CA ASP A 292 -4.65 10.84 -2.78
C ASP A 292 -3.32 10.59 -3.50
N LEU A 293 -2.66 11.68 -3.87
CA LEU A 293 -1.36 11.69 -4.51
C LEU A 293 -0.52 12.79 -3.89
N ASP A 294 0.38 12.44 -2.97
CA ASP A 294 1.23 13.41 -2.30
C ASP A 294 2.61 13.47 -2.97
N PHE A 295 2.87 14.58 -3.66
CA PHE A 295 4.13 14.86 -4.34
C PHE A 295 4.85 16.08 -3.76
N ARG A 296 4.48 16.51 -2.55
CA ARG A 296 5.08 17.70 -1.92
C ARG A 296 6.59 17.52 -1.74
N ASP A 297 7.30 18.63 -1.66
CA ASP A 297 8.74 18.68 -1.38
C ASP A 297 9.63 17.98 -2.44
N ASN A 298 9.17 17.91 -3.71
CA ASN A 298 9.90 17.28 -4.83
C ASN A 298 10.42 18.26 -5.92
N HIS A 299 10.32 19.57 -5.72
CA HIS A 299 10.79 20.61 -6.67
C HIS A 299 10.29 20.45 -8.12
N ILE A 300 8.99 20.21 -8.32
CA ILE A 300 8.36 19.99 -9.64
C ILE A 300 8.30 21.22 -10.58
N GLY A 301 8.58 22.42 -10.05
CA GLY A 301 8.56 23.68 -10.81
C GLY A 301 7.18 24.14 -11.29
N GLU A 302 7.12 25.34 -11.89
CA GLU A 302 5.87 25.96 -12.39
C GLU A 302 5.27 25.17 -13.56
N ALA A 303 6.11 24.64 -14.45
CA ALA A 303 5.64 23.82 -15.57
C ALA A 303 4.91 22.55 -15.09
N GLY A 304 5.42 21.91 -14.03
CA GLY A 304 4.76 20.75 -13.43
C GLY A 304 3.43 21.11 -12.77
N ALA A 305 3.37 22.25 -12.06
CA ALA A 305 2.11 22.74 -11.50
C ALA A 305 1.03 22.97 -12.57
N LYS A 306 1.40 23.53 -13.73
CA LYS A 306 0.48 23.71 -14.87
C LYS A 306 -0.05 22.38 -15.40
N GLN A 307 0.79 21.35 -15.49
CA GLN A 307 0.37 20.01 -15.91
C GLN A 307 -0.67 19.41 -14.96
N PHE A 308 -0.46 19.54 -13.64
CA PHE A 308 -1.43 19.07 -12.65
C PHE A 308 -2.76 19.84 -12.73
N SER A 309 -2.73 21.16 -12.96
CA SER A 309 -3.96 21.94 -13.16
C SER A 309 -4.79 21.41 -14.32
N LEU A 310 -4.14 21.19 -15.48
CA LEU A 310 -4.80 20.66 -16.68
C LEU A 310 -5.36 19.25 -16.45
N ALA A 311 -4.61 18.37 -15.78
CA ALA A 311 -5.07 17.02 -15.46
C ALA A 311 -6.28 17.01 -14.53
N LEU A 312 -6.34 17.92 -13.55
CA LEU A 312 -7.48 18.06 -12.65
C LEU A 312 -8.71 18.59 -13.39
N GLU A 313 -8.54 19.57 -14.28
CA GLU A 313 -9.61 20.06 -15.14
C GLU A 313 -10.18 18.96 -16.03
N GLU A 314 -9.32 18.14 -16.65
CA GLU A 314 -9.71 16.98 -17.44
C GLU A 314 -10.52 15.97 -16.60
N ARG A 315 -10.04 15.64 -15.40
CA ARG A 315 -10.73 14.74 -14.46
C ARG A 315 -12.13 15.26 -14.12
N ILE A 316 -12.25 16.56 -13.82
CA ILE A 316 -13.52 17.20 -13.48
C ILE A 316 -14.48 17.14 -14.67
N GLN A 317 -14.02 17.52 -15.87
CA GLN A 317 -14.84 17.47 -17.08
C GLN A 317 -15.29 16.04 -17.42
N GLY A 318 -14.40 15.06 -17.27
CA GLY A 318 -14.73 13.65 -17.44
C GLY A 318 -15.86 13.19 -16.50
N ARG A 319 -15.80 13.60 -15.21
CA ARG A 319 -16.84 13.26 -14.23
C ARG A 319 -18.17 13.96 -14.49
N ILE A 320 -18.15 15.21 -14.98
CA ILE A 320 -19.36 15.93 -15.41
C ILE A 320 -20.02 15.19 -16.58
N ARG A 321 -19.24 14.80 -17.60
CA ARG A 321 -19.75 14.02 -18.76
C ARG A 321 -20.35 12.68 -18.35
N ALA A 322 -19.76 12.03 -17.33
CA ALA A 322 -20.24 10.77 -16.79
C ALA A 322 -21.44 10.89 -15.81
N GLY A 323 -21.94 12.11 -15.54
CA GLY A 323 -23.04 12.35 -14.59
C GLY A 323 -22.73 11.94 -13.15
N SER A 324 -21.46 11.97 -12.77
CA SER A 324 -20.95 11.49 -11.47
C SER A 324 -20.68 12.61 -10.46
N ILE A 325 -21.03 13.86 -10.80
CA ILE A 325 -21.00 15.07 -9.97
C ILE A 325 -22.35 15.75 -10.09
#